data_AF-A0A7V9DKG4-F1
#
_entry.id   AF-A0A7V9DKG4-F1
#
_cell.length_a   1.000
_cell.length_b   1.000
_cell.length_c   1.000
_cell.angle_alpha   90.00
_cell.angle_beta   90.00
_cell.angle_gamma   90.00
#
_symmetry.space_group_name_H-M   'P 1'
#
loop_
_entity.id
_entity.type
_entity.pdbx_description
1 polymer ?
#
loop_
_entity_poly.entity_id
_entity_poly.type
_entity_poly.pdbx_seq_one_letter_code
_entity_poly.pdbx_strand_id
1 'polypeptide(L)'
;MDVVVCWKWLGERAPTQVGVSHADEAALALARHLTGESGSVTVLLSGPPGAEAAAREALARGATSAVRLDGAGDEPSRDVAGALARAIAEDHDVHLVVCGDASFDRGSGSVPAFVAAQLDWPQALGLLELAPTPDGALTATRRLDQGRREQLVIRGRAVVSVEPGVARPQRASLAALRTARTASIQVRPGPPPLAEPPGESVPFRPRARVVAAPSGEDALTRVRDLADSDTAAHATDTVELDPSAAAARIVELLTQWGYRKGGRRGP
;
A
#
# COMPACT_ATOMS: atom_id res chain seq x y z
N MET A 1 -1.24 -3.99 -25.61
CA MET A 1 -0.82 -4.54 -24.31
C MET A 1 -1.90 -4.15 -23.34
N ASP A 2 -2.54 -5.15 -22.76
CA ASP A 2 -3.71 -4.94 -21.92
C ASP A 2 -3.25 -5.08 -20.47
N VAL A 3 -3.50 -4.00 -19.73
CA VAL A 3 -3.02 -3.84 -18.36
C VAL A 3 -4.24 -3.73 -17.45
N VAL A 4 -4.25 -4.53 -16.40
CA VAL A 4 -5.24 -4.41 -15.33
C VAL A 4 -4.62 -3.62 -14.19
N VAL A 5 -5.37 -2.63 -13.69
CA VAL A 5 -4.99 -1.86 -12.51
C VAL A 5 -5.88 -2.27 -11.34
N CYS A 6 -5.28 -2.76 -10.27
CA CYS A 6 -5.97 -3.03 -9.00
C CYS A 6 -6.33 -1.69 -8.37
N TRP A 7 -7.59 -1.48 -8.05
CA TRP A 7 -8.07 -0.19 -7.57
C TRP A 7 -8.87 -0.37 -6.30
N LYS A 8 -8.45 0.28 -5.22
CA LYS A 8 -9.13 0.16 -3.93
C LYS A 8 -9.95 1.39 -3.63
N TRP A 9 -11.26 1.20 -3.45
CA TRP A 9 -12.11 2.21 -2.88
C TRP A 9 -11.95 2.24 -1.36
N LEU A 10 -11.73 3.45 -0.84
CA LEU A 10 -11.57 3.75 0.56
C LEU A 10 -12.81 4.54 0.94
N GLY A 11 -13.76 3.84 1.58
CA GLY A 11 -15.06 4.39 1.92
C GLY A 11 -14.98 5.53 2.94
N GLU A 12 -16.12 6.04 3.35
CA GLU A 12 -16.22 7.26 4.18
C GLU A 12 -15.98 7.01 5.68
N ARG A 13 -14.96 6.22 6.04
CA ARG A 13 -14.66 5.89 7.45
C ARG A 13 -14.10 7.07 8.23
N ALA A 14 -13.35 7.94 7.57
CA ALA A 14 -12.82 9.18 8.13
C ALA A 14 -12.60 10.21 7.02
N PRO A 15 -12.64 11.53 7.29
CA PRO A 15 -12.49 12.58 6.28
C PRO A 15 -11.16 12.53 5.51
N THR A 16 -10.12 12.00 6.16
CA THR A 16 -8.77 11.83 5.60
C THR A 16 -8.58 10.50 4.87
N GLN A 17 -9.59 9.63 4.88
CA GLN A 17 -9.51 8.26 4.36
C GLN A 17 -10.58 7.97 3.31
N VAL A 18 -10.94 8.97 2.50
CA VAL A 18 -11.93 8.85 1.43
C VAL A 18 -11.23 8.78 0.07
N GLY A 19 -11.78 7.99 -0.84
CA GLY A 19 -11.35 7.96 -2.24
C GLY A 19 -10.43 6.78 -2.53
N VAL A 20 -9.22 7.08 -3.01
CA VAL A 20 -8.28 6.09 -3.53
C VAL A 20 -6.87 6.42 -3.04
N SER A 21 -6.04 5.39 -2.83
CA SER A 21 -4.67 5.61 -2.38
C SER A 21 -3.79 6.27 -3.45
N HIS A 22 -2.82 7.09 -3.03
CA HIS A 22 -1.84 7.67 -3.97
C HIS A 22 -1.01 6.60 -4.71
N ALA A 23 -0.80 5.44 -4.08
CA ALA A 23 -0.14 4.31 -4.71
C ALA A 23 -0.98 3.76 -5.87
N ASP A 24 -2.29 3.60 -5.68
CA ASP A 24 -3.20 3.17 -6.76
C ASP A 24 -3.29 4.24 -7.86
N GLU A 25 -3.37 5.53 -7.51
CA GLU A 25 -3.32 6.62 -8.50
C GLU A 25 -2.05 6.57 -9.36
N ALA A 26 -0.90 6.32 -8.74
CA ALA A 26 0.38 6.17 -9.42
C ALA A 26 0.42 4.90 -10.28
N ALA A 27 -0.18 3.80 -9.81
CA ALA A 27 -0.35 2.57 -10.59
C ALA A 27 -1.12 2.81 -11.90
N LEU A 28 -2.24 3.54 -11.85
CA LEU A 28 -2.99 3.90 -13.06
C LEU A 28 -2.19 4.80 -13.99
N ALA A 29 -1.53 5.83 -13.44
CA ALA A 29 -0.72 6.75 -14.24
C ALA A 29 0.43 6.04 -14.95
N LEU A 30 1.10 5.13 -14.25
CA LEU A 30 2.14 4.28 -14.80
C LEU A 30 1.59 3.35 -15.87
N ALA A 31 0.46 2.68 -15.62
CA ALA A 31 -0.18 1.81 -16.61
C ALA A 31 -0.46 2.59 -17.91
N ARG A 32 -1.02 3.80 -17.81
CA ARG A 32 -1.25 4.67 -18.98
C ARG A 32 0.04 5.07 -19.68
N HIS A 33 1.11 5.35 -18.94
CA HIS A 33 2.40 5.65 -19.53
C HIS A 33 2.97 4.45 -20.32
N LEU A 34 2.89 3.24 -19.75
CA LEU A 34 3.39 2.01 -20.38
C LEU A 34 2.58 1.63 -21.63
N THR A 35 1.27 1.82 -21.61
CA THR A 35 0.38 1.43 -22.71
C THR A 35 0.30 2.48 -23.82
N GLY A 36 0.63 3.74 -23.52
CA GLY A 36 0.40 4.88 -24.40
C GLY A 36 -1.09 5.11 -24.70
N GLU A 37 -1.36 5.97 -25.67
CA GLU A 37 -2.74 6.36 -26.05
C GLU A 37 -3.56 5.19 -26.61
N SER A 38 -2.93 4.32 -27.39
CA SER A 38 -3.60 3.22 -28.09
C SER A 38 -3.80 1.96 -27.26
N GLY A 39 -3.18 1.86 -26.08
CA GLY A 39 -3.30 0.67 -25.26
C GLY A 39 -4.46 0.72 -24.26
N SER A 40 -4.88 -0.46 -23.81
CA SER A 40 -6.05 -0.67 -22.96
C SER A 40 -5.64 -0.76 -21.49
N VAL A 41 -6.27 0.04 -20.64
CA VAL A 41 -6.10 -0.02 -19.19
C VAL A 41 -7.45 -0.25 -18.53
N THR A 42 -7.64 -1.44 -17.98
CA THR A 42 -8.86 -1.82 -17.26
C THR A 42 -8.64 -1.65 -15.76
N VAL A 43 -9.48 -0.85 -15.12
CA VAL A 43 -9.47 -0.73 -13.66
C VAL A 43 -10.39 -1.77 -13.05
N LEU A 44 -9.88 -2.54 -12.09
CA LEU A 44 -10.60 -3.61 -11.43
C LEU A 44 -10.62 -3.39 -9.92
N LEU A 45 -11.82 -3.40 -9.35
CA LEU A 45 -12.06 -3.19 -7.93
C LEU A 45 -13.10 -4.15 -7.36
N SER A 46 -13.02 -4.43 -6.06
CA SER A 46 -14.05 -5.15 -5.30
C SER A 46 -14.65 -4.21 -4.27
N GLY A 47 -15.98 -4.18 -4.17
CA GLY A 47 -16.66 -3.37 -3.16
C GLY A 47 -18.15 -3.18 -3.42
N PRO A 48 -18.83 -2.49 -2.49
CA PRO A 48 -20.28 -2.27 -2.56
C PRO A 48 -20.62 -1.29 -3.69
N PRO A 49 -21.91 -1.06 -4.01
CA PRO A 49 -22.31 -0.11 -5.05
C PRO A 49 -21.72 1.30 -4.90
N GLY A 50 -21.46 1.77 -3.68
CA GLY A 50 -20.78 3.04 -3.43
C GLY A 50 -19.35 3.13 -3.99
N ALA A 51 -18.67 1.99 -4.18
CA ALA A 51 -17.32 1.93 -4.75
C ALA A 51 -17.28 2.33 -6.23
N GLU A 52 -18.42 2.39 -6.92
CA GLU A 52 -18.50 2.88 -8.29
C GLU A 52 -18.02 4.33 -8.43
N ALA A 53 -18.07 5.15 -7.37
CA ALA A 53 -17.50 6.49 -7.41
C ALA A 53 -15.99 6.47 -7.71
N ALA A 54 -15.25 5.55 -7.08
CA ALA A 54 -13.82 5.37 -7.33
C ALA A 54 -13.55 4.81 -8.74
N ALA A 55 -14.42 3.95 -9.26
CA ALA A 55 -14.32 3.48 -10.64
C ALA A 55 -14.48 4.62 -11.65
N ARG A 56 -15.46 5.52 -11.45
CA ARG A 56 -15.64 6.72 -12.29
C ARG A 56 -14.45 7.67 -12.17
N GLU A 57 -13.86 7.82 -10.99
CA GLU A 57 -12.64 8.60 -10.83
C GLU A 57 -11.49 8.03 -11.68
N ALA A 58 -11.33 6.71 -11.70
CA ALA A 58 -10.29 6.06 -12.50
C ALA A 58 -10.51 6.27 -14.01
N LEU A 59 -11.76 6.14 -14.48
CA LEU A 59 -12.15 6.46 -15.86
C LEU A 59 -11.85 7.92 -16.23
N ALA A 60 -12.16 8.87 -15.33
CA ALA A 60 -11.87 10.29 -15.54
C ALA A 60 -10.36 10.58 -15.63
N ARG A 61 -9.53 9.72 -15.03
CA ARG A 61 -8.07 9.79 -15.02
C ARG A 61 -7.42 8.99 -16.16
N GLY A 62 -8.21 8.46 -17.09
CA GLY A 62 -7.73 7.86 -18.32
C GLY A 62 -7.77 6.33 -18.36
N ALA A 63 -8.36 5.67 -17.36
CA ALA A 63 -8.68 4.24 -17.52
C ALA A 63 -9.64 4.05 -18.71
N THR A 64 -9.37 3.02 -19.51
CA THR A 64 -10.16 2.69 -20.71
C THR A 64 -11.51 2.10 -20.32
N SER A 65 -11.53 1.25 -19.30
CA SER A 65 -12.73 0.61 -18.78
C SER A 65 -12.63 0.41 -17.26
N ALA A 66 -13.76 0.15 -16.61
CA ALA A 66 -13.78 -0.15 -15.19
C ALA A 66 -14.75 -1.30 -14.89
N VAL A 67 -14.32 -2.20 -14.03
CA VAL A 67 -15.06 -3.38 -13.59
C VAL A 67 -15.15 -3.40 -12.06
N ARG A 68 -16.37 -3.44 -11.54
CA ARG A 68 -16.65 -3.61 -10.11
C ARG A 68 -17.11 -5.04 -9.85
N LEU A 69 -16.41 -5.72 -8.96
CA LEU A 69 -16.85 -6.98 -8.36
C LEU A 69 -17.69 -6.65 -7.13
N ASP A 70 -18.87 -7.25 -7.00
CA ASP A 70 -19.70 -7.09 -5.80
C ASP A 70 -18.96 -7.61 -4.57
N GLY A 71 -18.90 -6.79 -3.53
CA GLY A 71 -18.27 -7.11 -2.25
C GLY A 71 -18.77 -6.21 -1.13
N ALA A 72 -18.49 -6.57 0.11
CA ALA A 72 -18.85 -5.80 1.30
C ALA A 72 -17.97 -4.55 1.50
N GLY A 73 -16.71 -4.58 1.02
CA GLY A 73 -15.73 -3.49 1.15
C GLY A 73 -14.82 -3.61 2.38
N ASP A 74 -15.01 -4.62 3.22
CA ASP A 74 -14.24 -4.89 4.43
C ASP A 74 -13.64 -6.30 4.46
N GLU A 75 -13.69 -7.03 3.34
CA GLU A 75 -13.18 -8.39 3.24
C GLU A 75 -11.67 -8.46 3.51
N PRO A 76 -11.19 -9.62 4.01
CA PRO A 76 -9.77 -9.91 4.11
C PRO A 76 -9.05 -9.73 2.77
N SER A 77 -7.79 -9.28 2.80
CA SER A 77 -6.99 -9.06 1.60
C SER A 77 -6.88 -10.32 0.71
N ARG A 78 -6.94 -11.51 1.31
CA ARG A 78 -6.94 -12.80 0.60
C ARG A 78 -8.18 -12.97 -0.27
N ASP A 79 -9.38 -12.67 0.26
CA ASP A 79 -10.63 -12.84 -0.47
C ASP A 79 -10.78 -11.79 -1.57
N VAL A 80 -10.38 -10.54 -1.28
CA VAL A 80 -10.29 -9.48 -2.30
C VAL A 80 -9.37 -9.93 -3.44
N ALA A 81 -8.17 -10.43 -3.12
CA ALA A 81 -7.23 -10.89 -4.13
C ALA A 81 -7.75 -12.09 -4.94
N GLY A 82 -8.46 -13.03 -4.30
CA GLY A 82 -9.12 -14.14 -4.99
C GLY A 82 -10.18 -13.66 -5.99
N ALA A 83 -10.97 -12.67 -5.59
CA ALA A 83 -11.94 -12.04 -6.48
C ALA A 83 -11.29 -11.37 -7.69
N LEU A 84 -10.26 -10.55 -7.45
CA LEU A 84 -9.51 -9.88 -8.51
C LEU A 84 -8.83 -10.88 -9.45
N ALA A 85 -8.15 -11.89 -8.91
CA ALA A 85 -7.44 -12.89 -9.70
C ALA A 85 -8.37 -13.71 -10.60
N ARG A 86 -9.52 -14.16 -10.09
CA ARG A 86 -10.53 -14.86 -10.91
C ARG A 86 -11.01 -14.00 -12.07
N ALA A 87 -11.30 -12.74 -11.77
CA ALA A 87 -11.73 -11.75 -12.74
C ALA A 87 -10.69 -11.47 -13.83
N ILE A 88 -9.40 -11.49 -13.48
CA ILE A 88 -8.26 -11.32 -14.39
C ILE A 88 -8.05 -12.58 -15.23
N ALA A 89 -8.20 -13.77 -14.65
CA ALA A 89 -7.98 -15.03 -15.34
C ALA A 89 -8.99 -15.31 -16.48
N GLU A 90 -10.14 -14.66 -16.44
CA GLU A 90 -11.15 -14.68 -17.52
C GLU A 90 -10.70 -13.92 -18.79
N ASP A 91 -9.68 -13.06 -18.69
CA ASP A 91 -9.14 -12.28 -19.79
C ASP A 91 -7.72 -12.73 -20.15
N HIS A 92 -7.60 -13.44 -21.27
CA HIS A 92 -6.33 -14.00 -21.73
C HIS A 92 -5.37 -12.95 -22.33
N ASP A 93 -5.83 -11.74 -22.64
CA ASP A 93 -5.01 -10.70 -23.25
C ASP A 93 -4.26 -9.86 -22.19
N VAL A 94 -4.60 -10.03 -20.91
CA VAL A 94 -3.90 -9.37 -19.81
C VAL A 94 -2.51 -9.97 -19.63
N HIS A 95 -1.51 -9.09 -19.66
CA HIS A 95 -0.11 -9.47 -19.44
C HIS A 95 0.55 -8.73 -18.28
N LEU A 96 -0.08 -7.71 -17.74
CA LEU A 96 0.47 -6.99 -16.59
C LEU A 96 -0.67 -6.58 -15.67
N VAL A 97 -0.52 -6.90 -14.39
CA VAL A 97 -1.38 -6.39 -13.32
C VAL A 97 -0.56 -5.40 -12.52
N VAL A 98 -1.04 -4.17 -12.39
CA VAL A 98 -0.38 -3.11 -11.62
C VAL A 98 -1.26 -2.75 -10.43
N CYS A 99 -0.75 -2.86 -9.22
CA CYS A 99 -1.44 -2.41 -8.01
C CYS A 99 -0.64 -1.29 -7.32
N GLY A 100 -1.27 -0.51 -6.43
CA GLY A 100 -0.51 0.24 -5.42
C GLY A 100 0.17 -0.68 -4.40
N ASP A 101 1.30 -0.25 -3.81
CA ASP A 101 2.02 -1.05 -2.81
C ASP A 101 1.27 -1.20 -1.48
N ALA A 102 0.57 -0.17 -1.04
CA ALA A 102 -0.17 -0.15 0.21
C ALA A 102 -1.30 0.89 0.16
N SER A 103 -2.44 0.52 0.73
CA SER A 103 -3.56 1.42 0.93
C SER A 103 -3.47 2.10 2.30
N PHE A 104 -3.92 3.35 2.43
CA PHE A 104 -3.77 4.11 3.68
C PHE A 104 -4.73 3.72 4.80
N ASP A 105 -5.70 2.83 4.56
CA ASP A 105 -6.65 2.33 5.57
C ASP A 105 -6.09 1.13 6.36
N ARG A 106 -5.62 0.09 5.66
CA ARG A 106 -5.10 -1.15 6.26
C ARG A 106 -3.59 -1.28 6.13
N GLY A 107 -2.97 -0.63 5.15
CA GLY A 107 -1.51 -0.59 4.98
C GLY A 107 -0.82 -1.94 4.79
N SER A 108 -1.55 -3.04 4.58
CA SER A 108 -0.97 -4.38 4.66
C SER A 108 -0.04 -4.72 3.50
N GLY A 109 -0.22 -4.05 2.36
CA GLY A 109 0.48 -4.30 1.09
C GLY A 109 0.38 -5.74 0.56
N SER A 110 -0.59 -6.51 1.05
CA SER A 110 -0.64 -7.96 0.82
C SER A 110 -1.48 -8.37 -0.40
N VAL A 111 -2.40 -7.53 -0.87
CA VAL A 111 -3.27 -7.85 -2.02
C VAL A 111 -2.48 -8.20 -3.29
N PRO A 112 -1.46 -7.44 -3.72
CA PRO A 112 -0.72 -7.77 -4.94
C PRO A 112 -0.03 -9.14 -4.87
N ALA A 113 0.54 -9.48 -3.70
CA ALA A 113 1.16 -10.77 -3.47
C ALA A 113 0.16 -11.92 -3.56
N PHE A 114 -1.03 -11.75 -2.96
CA PHE A 114 -2.09 -12.75 -3.07
C PHE A 114 -2.61 -12.88 -4.50
N VAL A 115 -2.77 -11.77 -5.24
CA VAL A 115 -3.19 -11.82 -6.65
C VAL A 115 -2.19 -12.62 -7.48
N ALA A 116 -0.89 -12.35 -7.32
CA ALA A 116 0.16 -13.11 -7.99
C ALA A 116 0.09 -14.60 -7.69
N ALA A 117 -0.07 -14.95 -6.41
CA ALA A 117 -0.17 -16.34 -5.97
C ALA A 117 -1.42 -17.06 -6.53
N GLN A 118 -2.56 -16.36 -6.63
CA GLN A 118 -3.79 -16.92 -7.19
C GLN A 118 -3.72 -17.11 -8.71
N LEU A 119 -3.02 -16.22 -9.41
CA LEU A 119 -2.80 -16.30 -10.86
C LEU A 119 -1.68 -17.26 -11.25
N ASP A 120 -0.83 -17.68 -10.30
CA ASP A 120 0.45 -18.34 -10.54
C ASP A 120 1.38 -17.51 -11.45
N TRP A 121 1.41 -16.20 -11.22
CA TRP A 121 2.24 -15.26 -11.99
C TRP A 121 3.45 -14.80 -11.16
N PRO A 122 4.59 -14.52 -11.80
CA PRO A 122 5.72 -13.91 -11.12
C PRO A 122 5.33 -12.51 -10.62
N GLN A 123 5.96 -12.08 -9.52
CA GLN A 123 5.69 -10.80 -8.88
C GLN A 123 6.93 -9.93 -8.70
N ALA A 124 6.74 -8.62 -8.80
CA ALA A 124 7.73 -7.62 -8.44
C ALA A 124 7.04 -6.49 -7.66
N LEU A 125 7.19 -6.50 -6.33
CA LEU A 125 6.42 -5.64 -5.43
C LEU A 125 7.27 -4.51 -4.85
N GLY A 126 6.63 -3.38 -4.53
CA GLY A 126 7.27 -2.21 -3.92
C GLY A 126 8.25 -1.52 -4.87
N LEU A 127 7.86 -1.37 -6.13
CA LEU A 127 8.69 -0.77 -7.16
C LEU A 127 8.72 0.76 -7.04
N LEU A 128 9.93 1.30 -7.08
CA LEU A 128 10.20 2.73 -7.16
C LEU A 128 10.16 3.24 -8.61
N GLU A 129 10.55 2.39 -9.55
CA GLU A 129 10.66 2.68 -10.98
C GLU A 129 10.25 1.44 -11.79
N LEU A 130 9.57 1.65 -12.91
CA LEU A 130 9.24 0.62 -13.89
C LEU A 130 9.24 1.25 -15.28
N ALA A 131 10.01 0.71 -16.21
CA ALA A 131 10.17 1.25 -17.55
C ALA A 131 10.24 0.13 -18.61
N PRO A 132 9.71 0.36 -19.83
CA PRO A 132 9.81 -0.60 -20.91
C PRO A 132 11.22 -0.59 -21.52
N THR A 133 11.66 -1.75 -21.99
CA THR A 133 12.92 -1.90 -22.73
C THR A 133 12.65 -2.13 -24.23
N PRO A 134 13.65 -1.88 -25.10
CA PRO A 134 13.49 -2.12 -26.55
C PRO A 134 13.18 -3.57 -26.94
N ASP A 135 13.56 -4.55 -26.11
CA ASP A 135 13.28 -5.99 -26.31
C ASP A 135 11.90 -6.42 -25.77
N GLY A 136 11.07 -5.47 -25.32
CA GLY A 136 9.70 -5.75 -24.85
C GLY A 136 9.62 -6.29 -23.41
N ALA A 137 10.73 -6.28 -22.67
CA ALA A 137 10.74 -6.52 -21.23
C ALA A 137 10.43 -5.23 -20.45
N LEU A 138 10.31 -5.35 -19.13
CA LEU A 138 10.28 -4.20 -18.22
C LEU A 138 11.50 -4.25 -17.30
N THR A 139 12.17 -3.13 -17.12
CA THR A 139 13.17 -2.94 -16.04
C THR A 139 12.51 -2.28 -14.85
N ALA A 140 12.82 -2.76 -13.66
CA ALA A 140 12.27 -2.23 -12.42
C ALA A 140 13.33 -2.04 -11.35
N THR A 141 13.16 -0.99 -10.55
CA THR A 141 13.98 -0.73 -9.37
C THR A 141 13.11 -0.94 -8.13
N ARG A 142 13.52 -1.81 -7.19
CA ARG A 142 12.91 -1.90 -5.86
C ARG A 142 13.87 -1.50 -4.76
N ARG A 143 13.34 -0.92 -3.69
CA ARG A 143 14.10 -0.61 -2.48
C ARG A 143 14.28 -1.87 -1.62
N LEU A 144 15.45 -1.98 -1.02
CA LEU A 144 15.76 -2.96 0.02
C LEU A 144 16.23 -2.23 1.29
N ASP A 145 16.35 -2.98 2.38
CA ASP A 145 16.87 -2.45 3.63
C ASP A 145 18.29 -1.90 3.48
N GLN A 146 18.63 -0.97 4.38
CA GLN A 146 19.95 -0.34 4.47
C GLN A 146 20.32 0.50 3.24
N GLY A 147 19.32 1.09 2.58
CA GLY A 147 19.53 1.97 1.42
C GLY A 147 19.93 1.25 0.14
N ARG A 148 19.88 -0.09 0.12
CA ARG A 148 20.16 -0.89 -1.07
C ARG A 148 19.00 -0.80 -2.06
N ARG A 149 19.31 -1.02 -3.33
CA ARG A 149 18.34 -1.13 -4.41
C ARG A 149 18.62 -2.40 -5.19
N GLU A 150 17.56 -3.06 -5.62
CA GLU A 150 17.64 -4.19 -6.51
C GLU A 150 17.09 -3.79 -7.87
N GLN A 151 17.79 -4.23 -8.92
CA GLN A 151 17.40 -4.08 -10.32
C GLN A 151 16.81 -5.41 -10.80
N LEU A 152 15.62 -5.34 -11.38
CA LEU A 152 14.84 -6.48 -11.84
C LEU A 152 14.57 -6.33 -13.34
N VAL A 153 14.54 -7.47 -14.03
CA VAL A 153 14.04 -7.55 -15.40
C VAL A 153 12.84 -8.49 -15.42
N ILE A 154 11.70 -7.95 -15.83
CA ILE A 154 10.42 -8.63 -15.85
C ILE A 154 10.09 -8.98 -17.31
N ARG A 155 9.84 -10.26 -17.57
CA ARG A 155 9.49 -10.78 -18.90
C ARG A 155 8.16 -11.52 -18.83
N GLY A 156 7.32 -11.31 -19.84
CA GLY A 156 6.02 -11.97 -19.92
C GLY A 156 5.02 -11.45 -18.89
N ARG A 157 4.15 -12.33 -18.42
CA ARG A 157 3.08 -11.99 -17.48
C ARG A 157 3.63 -11.72 -16.09
N ALA A 158 3.16 -10.66 -15.44
CA ALA A 158 3.56 -10.36 -14.07
C ALA A 158 2.52 -9.57 -13.29
N VAL A 159 2.57 -9.69 -11.97
CA VAL A 159 1.89 -8.79 -11.03
C VAL A 159 2.93 -7.87 -10.40
N VAL A 160 2.72 -6.57 -10.51
CA VAL A 160 3.62 -5.58 -9.94
C VAL A 160 2.88 -4.68 -8.96
N SER A 161 3.58 -4.21 -7.92
CA SER A 161 3.08 -3.13 -7.08
C SER A 161 4.04 -1.97 -7.02
N VAL A 162 3.51 -0.76 -6.93
CA VAL A 162 4.29 0.47 -7.05
C VAL A 162 4.07 1.41 -5.90
N GLU A 163 5.13 2.11 -5.52
CA GLU A 163 5.05 3.18 -4.54
C GLU A 163 4.37 4.43 -5.13
N PRO A 164 3.77 5.30 -4.30
CA PRO A 164 3.12 6.55 -4.75
C PRO A 164 3.98 7.47 -5.63
N GLY A 165 5.30 7.36 -5.54
CA GLY A 165 6.25 8.21 -6.27
C GLY A 165 6.57 7.76 -7.70
N VAL A 166 6.13 6.57 -8.14
CA VAL A 166 6.60 5.97 -9.42
C VAL A 166 6.17 6.78 -10.66
N ALA A 167 5.00 7.40 -10.60
CA ALA A 167 4.41 8.15 -11.69
C ALA A 167 3.52 9.25 -11.11
N ARG A 168 3.49 10.42 -11.76
CA ARG A 168 2.62 11.52 -11.33
C ARG A 168 1.21 11.31 -11.87
N PRO A 169 0.19 11.17 -11.00
CA PRO A 169 -1.20 11.07 -11.45
C PRO A 169 -1.61 12.32 -12.22
N GLN A 170 -2.25 12.13 -13.38
CA GLN A 170 -2.82 13.25 -14.11
C GLN A 170 -4.13 13.70 -13.47
N ARG A 171 -4.33 15.03 -13.41
CA ARG A 171 -5.63 15.58 -13.02
C ARG A 171 -6.62 15.38 -14.15
N ALA A 172 -7.80 14.87 -13.81
CA ALA A 172 -8.90 14.76 -14.76
C ALA A 172 -9.36 16.15 -15.22
N SER A 173 -9.59 16.30 -16.54
CA SER A 173 -10.21 17.52 -17.08
C SER A 173 -11.69 17.58 -16.73
N LEU A 174 -12.30 18.78 -16.78
CA LEU A 174 -13.75 18.92 -16.55
C LEU A 174 -14.57 18.09 -17.56
N ALA A 175 -14.10 18.00 -18.81
CA ALA A 175 -14.74 17.17 -19.83
C ALA A 175 -14.67 15.69 -19.45
N ALA A 176 -13.50 15.19 -19.05
CA ALA A 176 -13.32 13.80 -18.63
C ALA A 176 -14.18 13.45 -17.40
N LEU A 177 -14.25 14.35 -16.41
CA LEU A 177 -15.12 14.19 -15.24
C LEU A 177 -16.60 14.09 -15.62
N ARG A 178 -17.07 14.89 -16.58
CA ARG A 178 -18.46 14.85 -17.05
C ARG A 178 -18.76 13.55 -17.79
N THR A 179 -17.85 13.10 -18.66
CA THR A 179 -17.97 11.81 -19.37
C THR A 179 -18.00 10.65 -18.39
N ALA A 180 -17.07 10.63 -17.42
CA ALA A 180 -16.96 9.54 -16.45
C ALA A 180 -18.17 9.43 -15.52
N ARG A 181 -18.86 10.54 -15.21
CA ARG A 181 -20.10 10.53 -14.38
C ARG A 181 -21.18 9.61 -14.93
N THR A 182 -21.31 9.52 -16.24
CA THR A 182 -22.33 8.71 -16.92
C THR A 182 -21.75 7.48 -17.62
N ALA A 183 -20.44 7.22 -17.46
CA ALA A 183 -19.81 6.06 -18.05
C ALA A 183 -20.36 4.77 -17.44
N SER A 184 -20.55 3.76 -18.29
CA SER A 184 -20.96 2.42 -17.86
C SER A 184 -19.82 1.76 -17.10
N ILE A 185 -20.13 1.24 -15.90
CA ILE A 185 -19.24 0.38 -15.13
C ILE A 185 -19.76 -1.03 -15.27
N GLN A 186 -18.89 -1.96 -15.64
CA GLN A 186 -19.27 -3.37 -15.67
C GLN A 186 -19.35 -3.88 -14.24
N VAL A 187 -20.53 -4.31 -13.80
CA VAL A 187 -20.73 -4.94 -12.50
C VAL A 187 -20.73 -6.45 -12.70
N ARG A 188 -19.91 -7.16 -11.92
CA ARG A 188 -19.91 -8.63 -11.87
C ARG A 188 -20.16 -9.11 -10.44
N PRO A 189 -20.81 -10.25 -10.24
CA PRO A 189 -20.91 -10.87 -8.93
C PRO A 189 -19.51 -11.13 -8.33
N GLY A 190 -19.34 -10.87 -7.04
CA GLY A 190 -18.17 -11.32 -6.30
C GLY A 190 -18.18 -12.85 -6.18
N PRO A 191 -17.03 -13.53 -6.34
CA PRO A 191 -16.95 -14.94 -6.03
C PRO A 191 -17.12 -15.17 -4.52
N PRO A 192 -17.52 -16.39 -4.10
CA PRO A 192 -17.50 -16.74 -2.70
C PRO A 192 -16.09 -16.60 -2.10
N PRO A 193 -15.97 -16.38 -0.78
CA PRO A 193 -14.69 -16.36 -0.10
C PRO A 193 -13.83 -17.58 -0.44
N LEU A 194 -12.51 -17.40 -0.46
CA LEU A 194 -11.61 -18.51 -0.73
C LEU A 194 -11.71 -19.51 0.41
N ALA A 195 -11.83 -20.80 0.07
CA ALA A 195 -11.82 -21.88 1.06
C ALA A 195 -10.65 -21.71 2.02
N GLU A 196 -10.88 -21.88 3.33
CA GLU A 196 -9.80 -21.79 4.30
C GLU A 196 -8.74 -22.86 3.98
N PRO A 197 -7.43 -22.50 4.01
CA PRO A 197 -6.39 -23.48 3.81
C PRO A 197 -6.48 -24.53 4.94
N PRO A 198 -6.14 -25.79 4.67
CA PRO A 198 -6.11 -26.80 5.72
C PRO A 198 -5.09 -26.40 6.80
N GLY A 199 -5.55 -26.27 8.04
CA GLY A 199 -4.75 -25.87 9.20
C GLY A 199 -5.57 -25.09 10.22
N GLU A 200 -5.08 -25.02 11.45
CA GLU A 200 -5.71 -24.21 12.50
C GLU A 200 -5.03 -22.85 12.57
N SER A 201 -5.76 -21.77 12.23
CA SER A 201 -5.30 -20.41 12.47
C SER A 201 -5.41 -20.10 13.96
N VAL A 202 -4.36 -20.45 14.71
CA VAL A 202 -4.26 -20.06 16.11
C VAL A 202 -3.71 -18.64 16.20
N PRO A 203 -4.31 -17.74 17.01
CA PRO A 203 -3.73 -16.43 17.27
C PRO A 203 -2.28 -16.61 17.68
N PHE A 204 -1.38 -15.79 17.12
CA PHE A 204 0.03 -15.81 17.53
C PHE A 204 0.10 -15.57 19.04
N ARG A 205 0.45 -16.61 19.80
CA ARG A 205 0.72 -16.52 21.23
C ARG A 205 2.23 -16.35 21.39
N PRO A 206 2.75 -15.11 21.48
CA PRO A 206 4.15 -14.93 21.79
C PRO A 206 4.44 -15.67 23.10
N ARG A 207 5.61 -16.29 23.19
CA ARG A 207 6.04 -16.86 24.46
C ARG A 207 6.04 -15.73 25.49
N ALA A 208 5.44 -15.98 26.66
CA ALA A 208 5.47 -15.03 27.76
C ALA A 208 6.94 -14.69 28.05
N ARG A 209 7.30 -13.41 27.90
CA ARG A 209 8.61 -12.92 28.29
C ARG A 209 8.58 -12.68 29.79
N VAL A 210 9.53 -13.25 30.52
CA VAL A 210 9.72 -12.90 31.94
C VAL A 210 10.23 -11.46 31.97
N VAL A 211 9.38 -10.55 32.43
CA VAL A 211 9.74 -9.16 32.69
C VAL A 211 10.13 -9.06 34.16
N ALA A 212 11.13 -8.25 34.48
CA ALA A 212 11.49 -7.98 35.87
C ALA A 212 10.28 -7.36 36.61
N ALA A 213 10.12 -7.69 37.89
CA ALA A 213 9.07 -7.07 38.69
C ALA A 213 9.31 -5.55 38.78
N PRO A 214 8.25 -4.73 38.73
CA PRO A 214 8.37 -3.29 38.86
C PRO A 214 8.97 -2.93 40.22
N SER A 215 9.89 -1.96 40.24
CA SER A 215 10.68 -1.60 41.43
C SER A 215 10.13 -0.42 42.21
N GLY A 216 9.07 0.23 41.73
CA GLY A 216 8.43 1.37 42.40
C GLY A 216 8.04 1.10 43.87
N GLU A 217 8.35 2.05 44.75
CA GLU A 217 8.04 1.95 46.18
C GLU A 217 6.53 2.03 46.45
N ASP A 218 5.80 2.85 45.68
CA ASP A 218 4.35 3.00 45.77
C ASP A 218 3.59 2.27 44.63
N ALA A 219 2.28 2.11 44.82
CA ALA A 219 1.42 1.39 43.88
C ALA A 219 1.29 2.08 42.51
N LEU A 220 1.34 3.42 42.47
CA LEU A 220 1.23 4.18 41.22
C LEU A 220 2.49 4.01 40.38
N THR A 221 3.66 4.09 41.01
CA THR A 221 4.98 3.88 40.37
C THR A 221 5.11 2.46 39.82
N ARG A 222 4.65 1.43 40.56
CA ARG A 222 4.65 0.05 40.03
C ARG A 222 3.72 -0.16 38.85
N VAL A 223 2.55 0.48 38.85
CA VAL A 223 1.62 0.44 37.70
C VAL A 223 2.26 1.14 36.50
N ARG A 224 2.99 2.23 36.72
CA ARG A 224 3.69 2.97 35.66
C ARG A 224 4.80 2.15 35.00
N ASP A 225 5.65 1.52 35.81
CA ASP A 225 6.70 0.59 35.39
C ASP A 225 6.12 -0.57 34.56
N LEU A 226 5.01 -1.17 35.01
CA LEU A 226 4.42 -2.34 34.38
C LEU A 226 3.73 -2.03 33.04
N ALA A 227 3.13 -0.84 32.94
CA ALA A 227 2.42 -0.42 31.75
C ALA A 227 3.33 0.17 30.66
N ASP A 228 4.66 0.19 30.87
CA ASP A 228 5.62 0.97 30.07
C ASP A 228 5.17 2.44 29.89
N SER A 229 4.32 2.93 30.81
CA SER A 229 3.69 4.24 30.73
C SER A 229 4.59 5.36 31.26
N ASP A 230 5.78 4.98 31.75
CA ASP A 230 6.87 5.90 32.12
C ASP A 230 7.87 6.15 30.99
N THR A 231 7.59 5.73 29.75
CA THR A 231 7.84 6.69 28.67
C THR A 231 6.86 7.83 28.90
N ALA A 232 7.23 8.76 29.80
CA ALA A 232 6.61 10.07 29.86
C ALA A 232 6.47 10.49 28.40
N ALA A 233 5.23 10.71 27.94
CA ALA A 233 5.01 11.33 26.64
C ALA A 233 6.02 12.47 26.59
N HIS A 234 7.04 12.35 25.72
CA HIS A 234 8.18 13.26 25.81
C HIS A 234 7.59 14.65 25.77
N ALA A 235 7.66 15.36 26.91
CA ALA A 235 6.98 16.62 27.04
C ALA A 235 7.54 17.47 25.90
N THR A 236 6.69 17.79 24.94
CA THR A 236 7.08 18.66 23.83
C THR A 236 7.36 20.00 24.47
N ASP A 237 8.65 20.27 24.67
CA ASP A 237 9.15 21.51 25.23
C ASP A 237 9.56 22.43 24.08
N THR A 238 8.90 23.58 23.98
CA THR A 238 9.23 24.60 23.00
C THR A 238 10.14 25.61 23.67
N VAL A 239 11.41 25.62 23.29
CA VAL A 239 12.44 26.50 23.84
C VAL A 239 12.94 27.49 22.79
N GLU A 240 13.10 28.75 23.16
CA GLU A 240 13.82 29.74 22.35
C GLU A 240 15.28 29.79 22.80
N LEU A 241 16.18 29.32 21.94
CA LEU A 241 17.61 29.25 22.19
C LEU A 241 18.37 29.78 20.98
N ASP A 242 19.58 30.30 21.18
CA ASP A 242 20.48 30.54 20.06
C ASP A 242 20.84 29.22 19.35
N PRO A 243 21.26 29.24 18.07
CA PRO A 243 21.51 28.01 17.31
C PRO A 243 22.50 27.04 17.95
N SER A 244 23.49 27.54 18.71
CA SER A 244 24.50 26.70 19.36
C SER A 244 23.95 26.01 20.61
N ALA A 245 23.18 26.74 21.42
CA ALA A 245 22.49 26.22 22.59
C ALA A 245 21.39 25.23 22.20
N ALA A 246 20.65 25.50 21.11
CA ALA A 246 19.67 24.57 20.55
C ALA A 246 20.33 23.26 20.09
N ALA A 247 21.46 23.34 19.37
CA ALA A 247 22.20 22.16 18.93
C ALA A 247 22.72 21.32 20.11
N ALA A 248 23.28 21.97 21.14
CA ALA A 248 23.73 21.30 22.36
C ALA A 248 22.59 20.58 23.08
N ARG A 249 21.42 21.22 23.20
CA ARG A 249 20.22 20.65 23.81
C ARG A 249 19.71 19.43 23.04
N ILE A 250 19.66 19.48 21.70
CA ILE A 250 19.29 18.33 20.86
C ILE A 250 20.23 17.15 21.11
N VAL A 251 21.54 17.39 21.15
CA VAL A 251 22.55 16.35 21.40
C VAL A 251 22.39 15.71 22.78
N GLU A 252 22.09 16.52 23.79
CA GLU A 252 21.79 16.06 25.14
C GLU A 252 20.55 15.15 25.14
N LEU A 253 19.44 15.60 24.54
CA LEU A 253 18.20 14.83 24.43
C LEU A 253 18.41 13.50 23.69
N LEU A 254 19.13 13.50 22.57
CA LEU A 254 19.47 12.27 21.83
C LEU A 254 20.29 11.29 22.68
N THR A 255 21.12 11.80 23.59
CA THR A 255 21.88 10.96 24.53
C THR A 255 20.99 10.42 25.64
N GLN A 256 20.10 11.26 26.21
CA GLN A 256 19.12 10.87 27.23
C GLN A 256 18.14 9.81 26.71
N TRP A 257 17.70 9.93 25.45
CA TRP A 257 16.83 8.96 24.78
C TRP A 257 17.56 7.69 24.31
N GLY A 258 18.89 7.60 24.51
CA GLY A 258 19.67 6.43 24.14
C GLY A 258 19.94 6.26 22.63
N TYR A 259 19.52 7.21 21.79
CA TYR A 259 19.85 7.23 20.36
C TYR A 259 21.34 7.50 20.11
N ARG A 260 22.04 8.08 21.09
CA ARG A 260 23.50 8.23 21.08
C ARG A 260 24.09 7.58 22.31
N LYS A 261 25.01 6.64 22.12
CA LYS A 261 25.85 6.16 23.24
C LYS A 261 26.70 7.34 23.71
N GLY A 262 26.56 7.71 24.99
CA GLY A 262 27.43 8.70 25.62
C GLY A 262 28.87 8.35 25.29
N GLY A 263 29.61 9.30 24.71
CA GLY A 263 30.91 9.03 24.11
C GLY A 263 31.76 8.23 25.08
N ARG A 264 32.16 7.02 24.67
CA ARG A 264 33.29 6.35 25.32
C ARG A 264 34.45 7.32 25.14
N ARG A 265 34.87 7.99 26.21
CA ARG A 265 36.24 8.49 26.29
C ARG A 265 37.10 7.24 26.12
N GLY A 266 37.76 7.14 24.97
CA GLY A 266 38.80 6.16 24.76
C GLY A 266 39.95 6.40 25.76
N PRO A 267 40.80 5.40 25.99
CA PRO A 267 41.99 5.53 26.82
C PRO A 267 42.91 6.66 26.32
#